data_AF-A0A0M2KBG6-F1
#
_entry.id   AF-A0A0M2KBG6-F1
#
_cell.length_a   1.000
_cell.length_b   1.000
_cell.length_c   1.000
_cell.angle_alpha   90.00
_cell.angle_beta   90.00
_cell.angle_gamma   90.00
#
_symmetry.space_group_name_H-M   'P 1'
#
loop_
_entity.id
_entity.type
_entity.pdbx_description
1 polymer ?
#
loop_
_entity_poly.entity_id
_entity_poly.type
_entity_poly.pdbx_seq_one_letter_code
_entity_poly.pdbx_strand_id
1 'polypeptide(L)'
;MATKRNAYHPPMTANWWQKSKFYRFYMLREGTAIPALWFSLELIGGLFALKHSAESWQEFVTFLQHPVILLLNIITLAAALLHSKTWFELAPKASVIIIGDKKLSPQPVIKALWLVTIVVSMTVLVATFLPETL
;
A
#
# COMPACT_ATOMS: atom_id res chain seq x y z
N MET A 1 28.14 28.81 38.39
CA MET A 1 28.74 29.21 37.10
C MET A 1 27.88 28.66 35.97
N ALA A 2 27.49 29.49 35.00
CA ALA A 2 26.82 29.02 33.79
C ALA A 2 27.83 28.38 32.82
N THR A 3 27.40 27.36 32.08
CA THR A 3 28.25 26.67 31.09
C THR A 3 28.64 27.62 29.95
N LYS A 4 29.91 27.60 29.53
CA LYS A 4 30.42 28.35 28.37
C LYS A 4 30.10 27.68 27.03
N ARG A 5 29.43 26.53 27.04
CA ARG A 5 29.20 25.73 25.83
C ARG A 5 28.09 26.36 24.99
N ASN A 6 28.40 26.68 23.74
CA ASN A 6 27.42 26.99 22.72
C ASN A 6 27.20 25.75 21.83
N ALA A 7 26.04 25.12 21.93
CA ALA A 7 25.74 23.91 21.17
C ALA A 7 25.44 24.26 19.71
N TYR A 8 26.13 23.60 18.77
CA TYR A 8 25.81 23.75 17.36
C TYR A 8 24.55 22.94 17.01
N HIS A 9 23.60 23.58 16.32
CA HIS A 9 22.37 22.95 15.82
C HIS A 9 22.42 22.90 14.30
N PRO A 10 22.70 21.73 13.69
CA PRO A 10 22.74 21.62 12.23
C PRO A 10 21.34 21.85 11.62
N PRO A 11 21.25 22.56 10.48
CA PRO A 11 19.96 22.76 9.80
C PRO A 11 19.45 21.47 9.14
N MET A 12 18.14 21.24 9.18
CA MET A 12 17.46 20.15 8.49
C MET A 12 16.68 20.70 7.29
N THR A 13 17.25 20.56 6.09
CA THR A 13 16.65 21.04 4.83
C THR A 13 15.50 20.15 4.37
N ALA A 14 14.55 20.69 3.60
CA ALA A 14 13.38 19.94 3.09
C ALA A 14 13.76 18.70 2.23
N ASN A 15 14.91 18.75 1.56
CA ASN A 15 15.45 17.64 0.77
C ASN A 15 16.32 16.65 1.58
N TRP A 16 16.22 16.65 2.91
CA TRP A 16 17.00 15.74 3.79
C TRP A 16 16.91 14.27 3.36
N TRP A 17 15.75 13.86 2.84
CA TRP A 17 15.47 12.49 2.43
C TRP A 17 16.24 12.06 1.18
N GLN A 18 16.79 13.00 0.41
CA GLN A 18 17.61 12.70 -0.77
C GLN A 18 19.01 12.24 -0.38
N LYS A 19 19.44 12.42 0.88
CA LYS A 19 20.81 12.15 1.34
C LYS A 19 21.17 10.67 1.39
N SER A 20 20.19 9.75 1.48
CA SER A 20 20.48 8.31 1.55
C SER A 20 19.46 7.48 0.79
N LYS A 21 19.89 6.30 0.31
CA LYS A 21 18.99 5.33 -0.32
C LYS A 21 17.87 4.88 0.64
N PHE A 22 18.18 4.75 1.93
CA PHE A 22 17.21 4.40 2.97
C PHE A 22 16.08 5.44 3.08
N TYR A 23 16.43 6.73 3.13
CA TYR A 23 15.43 7.79 3.22
C TYR A 23 14.62 7.96 1.93
N ARG A 24 15.25 7.80 0.76
CA ARG A 24 14.52 7.78 -0.51
C ARG A 24 13.51 6.63 -0.56
N PHE A 25 13.88 5.44 -0.10
CA PHE A 25 12.96 4.31 -0.02
C PHE A 25 11.85 4.53 1.01
N TYR A 26 12.15 5.16 2.16
CA TYR A 26 11.13 5.60 3.11
C TYR A 26 10.11 6.53 2.46
N MET A 27 10.55 7.56 1.74
CA MET A 27 9.64 8.47 1.05
C MET A 27 8.83 7.77 -0.05
N LEU A 28 9.44 6.82 -0.78
CA LEU A 28 8.74 5.99 -1.76
C LEU A 28 7.65 5.14 -1.10
N ARG A 29 7.94 4.55 0.07
CA ARG A 29 6.97 3.79 0.86
C ARG A 29 5.79 4.66 1.29
N GLU A 30 6.04 5.83 1.85
CA GLU A 30 4.95 6.74 2.24
C GLU A 30 4.17 7.25 1.00
N GLY A 31 4.86 7.42 -0.12
CA GLY A 31 4.28 7.81 -1.39
C GLY A 31 3.24 6.83 -1.95
N THR A 32 3.19 5.57 -1.50
CA THR A 32 2.14 4.62 -1.91
C THR A 32 0.73 5.09 -1.51
N ALA A 33 0.62 6.05 -0.59
CA ALA A 33 -0.65 6.68 -0.24
C ALA A 33 -1.31 7.43 -1.41
N ILE A 34 -0.53 7.99 -2.34
CA ILE A 34 -1.07 8.74 -3.48
C ILE A 34 -1.81 7.79 -4.44
N PRO A 35 -1.22 6.69 -4.94
CA PRO A 35 -1.96 5.72 -5.74
C PRO A 35 -3.11 5.04 -5.00
N ALA A 36 -2.98 4.80 -3.68
CA ALA A 36 -4.07 4.24 -2.89
C ALA A 36 -5.30 5.17 -2.84
N LEU A 37 -5.07 6.48 -2.68
CA LEU A 37 -6.13 7.49 -2.76
C LEU A 37 -6.74 7.55 -4.17
N TRP A 38 -5.89 7.54 -5.21
CA TRP A 38 -6.35 7.50 -6.60
C TRP A 38 -7.32 6.34 -6.85
N PHE A 39 -6.94 5.10 -6.50
CA PHE A 39 -7.81 3.95 -6.71
C PHE A 39 -9.10 4.04 -5.88
N SER A 40 -9.04 4.60 -4.68
CA SER A 40 -10.24 4.84 -3.87
C SER A 40 -11.22 5.81 -4.54
N LEU A 41 -10.70 6.86 -5.20
CA LEU A 41 -11.53 7.79 -5.98
C LEU A 41 -12.12 7.12 -7.22
N GLU A 42 -11.35 6.29 -7.92
CA GLU A 42 -11.85 5.49 -9.04
C GLU A 42 -13.00 4.56 -8.61
N LEU A 43 -12.87 3.88 -7.47
CA LEU A 43 -13.93 3.01 -6.93
C LEU A 43 -15.20 3.80 -6.59
N ILE A 44 -15.06 5.00 -6.01
CA ILE A 44 -16.21 5.88 -5.75
C ILE A 44 -16.86 6.29 -7.08
N GLY A 45 -16.07 6.68 -8.08
CA GLY A 45 -16.56 6.99 -9.43
C GLY A 45 -17.33 5.83 -10.04
N GLY A 46 -16.75 4.61 -9.99
CA GLY A 46 -17.39 3.40 -10.48
C GLY A 46 -18.68 3.06 -9.73
N LEU A 47 -18.72 3.25 -8.41
CA LEU A 47 -19.92 3.04 -7.60
C LEU A 47 -21.07 3.97 -8.01
N PHE A 48 -20.79 5.26 -8.22
CA PHE A 48 -21.81 6.22 -8.65
C PHE A 48 -22.24 5.99 -10.10
N ALA A 49 -21.31 5.65 -10.99
CA ALA A 49 -21.61 5.27 -12.37
C ALA A 49 -22.53 4.05 -12.43
N LEU A 50 -22.21 3.01 -11.64
CA LEU A 50 -23.02 1.79 -11.53
C LEU A 50 -24.42 2.06 -10.99
N LYS A 51 -24.55 2.94 -9.99
CA LYS A 51 -25.85 3.33 -9.43
C LYS A 51 -26.71 4.11 -10.43
N HIS A 52 -26.11 4.89 -11.32
CA HIS A 52 -26.83 5.85 -12.15
C HIS A 52 -27.55 5.19 -13.33
N SER A 53 -26.81 4.48 -14.20
CA SER A 53 -27.39 3.80 -15.36
C SER A 53 -26.38 2.83 -15.99
N ALA A 54 -26.87 1.95 -16.86
CA ALA A 54 -26.01 1.10 -17.68
C ALA A 54 -25.11 1.91 -18.62
N GLU A 55 -25.57 3.06 -19.11
CA GLU A 55 -24.80 3.97 -19.96
C GLU A 55 -23.63 4.59 -19.18
N SER A 56 -23.89 5.14 -17.99
CA SER A 56 -22.83 5.71 -17.13
C SER A 56 -21.81 4.65 -16.72
N TRP A 57 -22.24 3.41 -16.46
CA TRP A 57 -21.33 2.30 -16.22
C TRP A 57 -20.43 2.02 -17.43
N GLN A 58 -20.99 2.01 -18.64
CA GLN A 58 -20.22 1.79 -19.87
C GLN A 58 -19.22 2.92 -20.14
N GLU A 59 -19.58 4.17 -19.82
CA GLU A 59 -18.65 5.31 -19.86
C GLU A 59 -17.51 5.14 -18.86
N PHE A 60 -17.79 4.69 -17.64
CA PHE A 60 -16.75 4.38 -16.65
C PHE A 60 -15.80 3.27 -17.12
N VAL A 61 -16.33 2.20 -17.70
CA VAL A 61 -15.51 1.13 -18.32
C VAL A 61 -14.64 1.69 -19.45
N THR A 62 -15.19 2.57 -20.29
CA THR A 62 -14.44 3.25 -21.37
C THR A 62 -13.32 4.14 -20.82
N PHE A 63 -13.57 4.84 -19.71
CA PHE A 63 -12.55 5.60 -18.98
C PHE A 63 -11.40 4.69 -18.51
N LEU A 64 -11.70 3.53 -17.92
CA LEU A 64 -10.70 2.56 -17.47
C LEU A 64 -9.88 1.94 -18.62
N GLN A 65 -10.48 1.84 -19.81
CA GLN A 65 -9.80 1.34 -21.03
C GLN A 65 -8.84 2.37 -21.64
N HIS A 66 -8.90 3.64 -21.23
CA HIS A 66 -7.98 4.66 -21.73
C HIS A 66 -6.52 4.30 -21.35
N PRO A 67 -5.57 4.27 -22.30
CA PRO A 67 -4.21 3.77 -22.06
C PRO A 67 -3.47 4.44 -20.89
N VAL A 68 -3.68 5.74 -20.68
CA VAL A 68 -3.09 6.47 -19.56
C VAL A 68 -3.66 6.00 -18.22
N ILE A 69 -4.96 5.74 -18.14
CA ILE A 69 -5.63 5.27 -16.93
C ILE A 69 -5.19 3.84 -16.62
N LEU A 70 -5.11 2.99 -17.64
CA LEU A 70 -4.55 1.65 -17.51
C LEU A 70 -3.12 1.67 -16.96
N LEU A 71 -2.26 2.56 -17.48
CA LEU A 71 -0.89 2.73 -16.96
C LEU A 71 -0.88 3.20 -15.50
N LEU A 72 -1.72 4.18 -15.14
CA LEU A 72 -1.86 4.62 -13.75
C LEU A 72 -2.31 3.49 -12.83
N ASN A 73 -3.20 2.61 -13.30
CA ASN A 73 -3.69 1.48 -12.51
C ASN A 73 -2.68 0.35 -12.37
N ILE A 74 -1.81 0.15 -13.36
CA ILE A 74 -0.63 -0.71 -13.23
C ILE A 74 0.36 -0.15 -12.21
N ILE A 75 0.63 1.16 -12.25
CA ILE A 75 1.48 1.84 -11.24
C ILE A 75 0.85 1.72 -9.85
N THR A 76 -0.48 1.84 -9.77
CA THR A 76 -1.22 1.71 -8.52
C THR A 76 -1.14 0.30 -7.95
N LEU A 77 -1.26 -0.73 -8.79
CA LEU A 77 -1.04 -2.11 -8.37
C LEU A 77 0.40 -2.32 -7.86
N ALA A 78 1.41 -1.81 -8.57
CA ALA A 78 2.80 -1.90 -8.14
C ALA A 78 3.04 -1.20 -6.79
N ALA A 79 2.43 -0.02 -6.59
CA ALA A 79 2.50 0.72 -5.32
C ALA A 79 1.79 -0.03 -4.18
N ALA A 80 0.63 -0.63 -4.45
CA ALA A 80 -0.09 -1.46 -3.48
C ALA A 80 0.73 -2.71 -3.07
N LEU A 81 1.41 -3.37 -4.01
CA LEU A 81 2.30 -4.50 -3.71
C LEU A 81 3.49 -4.06 -2.84
N LEU A 82 4.11 -2.92 -3.15
CA LEU A 82 5.18 -2.34 -2.31
C LEU A 82 4.65 -2.00 -0.90
N HIS A 83 3.45 -1.44 -0.83
CA HIS A 83 2.78 -1.15 0.44
C HIS A 83 2.57 -2.42 1.25
N SER A 84 1.96 -3.46 0.69
CA SER A 84 1.76 -4.75 1.37
C SER A 84 3.07 -5.35 1.87
N LYS A 85 4.11 -5.37 1.02
CA LYS A 85 5.43 -5.89 1.38
C LYS A 85 6.02 -5.17 2.58
N THR A 86 6.03 -3.84 2.56
CA THR A 86 6.62 -3.04 3.66
C THR A 86 5.74 -3.04 4.90
N TRP A 87 4.42 -3.04 4.76
CA TRP A 87 3.47 -3.18 5.87
C TRP A 87 3.67 -4.51 6.60
N PHE A 88 3.80 -5.62 5.87
CA PHE A 88 4.02 -6.94 6.48
C PHE A 88 5.36 -7.03 7.19
N GLU A 89 6.42 -6.37 6.69
CA GLU A 89 7.72 -6.32 7.37
C GLU A 89 7.72 -5.46 8.65
N LEU A 90 6.83 -4.47 8.74
CA LEU A 90 6.79 -3.48 9.83
C LEU A 90 5.74 -3.82 10.90
N ALA A 91 4.55 -4.27 10.51
CA ALA A 91 3.44 -4.55 11.42
C ALA A 91 3.80 -5.51 12.57
N PRO A 92 4.53 -6.63 12.36
CA PRO A 92 4.89 -7.54 13.45
C PRO A 92 5.77 -6.88 14.53
N LYS A 93 6.51 -5.82 14.19
CA LYS A 93 7.39 -5.11 15.14
C LYS A 93 6.61 -4.33 16.20
N ALA A 94 5.33 -4.04 15.97
CA ALA A 94 4.45 -3.42 16.96
C ALA A 94 3.97 -4.42 18.02
N SER A 95 4.14 -5.72 17.80
CA SER A 95 3.77 -6.77 18.73
C SER A 95 4.99 -7.36 19.45
N VAL A 96 4.84 -7.69 20.73
CA VAL A 96 5.83 -8.45 21.51
C VAL A 96 5.20 -9.78 21.90
N ILE A 97 5.53 -10.82 21.12
CA ILE A 97 5.05 -12.18 21.36
C ILE A 97 6.21 -12.99 21.95
N ILE A 98 5.98 -13.61 23.10
CA ILE A 98 6.94 -14.47 23.79
C ILE A 98 6.42 -15.92 23.73
N ILE A 99 7.25 -16.86 23.29
CA ILE A 99 6.95 -18.30 23.26
C ILE A 99 8.01 -19.02 24.09
N GLY A 100 7.60 -19.61 25.21
CA GLY A 100 8.53 -20.07 26.24
C GLY A 100 9.35 -18.88 26.78
N ASP A 101 10.68 -18.99 26.72
CA ASP A 101 11.60 -17.94 27.19
C ASP A 101 12.17 -17.08 26.05
N LYS A 102 11.61 -17.17 24.83
CA LYS A 102 12.14 -16.48 23.64
C LYS A 102 11.10 -15.56 23.01
N LYS A 103 11.56 -14.36 22.61
CA LYS A 103 10.79 -13.47 21.74
C LYS A 103 10.67 -14.10 20.35
N LEU A 104 9.44 -14.16 19.85
CA LEU A 104 9.15 -14.63 18.51
C LEU A 104 9.81 -13.71 17.47
N SER A 105 10.47 -14.30 16.48
CA SER A 105 10.96 -13.54 15.32
C SER A 105 9.78 -13.05 14.48
N PRO A 106 9.91 -11.97 13.68
CA PRO A 106 8.79 -11.47 12.89
C PRO A 106 8.38 -12.42 11.74
N GLN A 107 9.24 -13.35 11.34
CA GLN A 107 9.09 -14.18 10.14
C GLN A 107 7.82 -15.04 10.10
N PRO A 108 7.38 -15.71 11.18
CA PRO A 108 6.13 -16.47 11.17
C PRO A 108 4.92 -15.58 10.88
N VAL A 109 4.88 -14.37 11.45
CA VAL A 109 3.79 -13.41 11.22
C VAL A 109 3.80 -12.91 9.78
N ILE A 110 4.98 -12.56 9.24
CA ILE A 110 5.13 -12.14 7.83
C ILE A 110 4.63 -13.23 6.88
N LYS A 111 5.00 -14.49 7.10
CA LYS A 111 4.56 -15.63 6.29
C LYS A 111 3.05 -15.84 6.38
N ALA A 112 2.48 -15.72 7.58
CA ALA A 112 1.04 -15.83 7.78
C ALA A 112 0.28 -14.71 7.04
N LEU A 113 0.76 -13.47 7.11
CA LEU A 113 0.15 -12.34 6.39
C LEU A 113 0.15 -12.58 4.87
N TRP A 114 1.28 -13.02 4.29
CA TRP A 114 1.33 -13.36 2.87
C TRP A 114 0.43 -14.52 2.50
N LEU A 115 0.36 -15.57 3.33
CA LEU A 115 -0.55 -16.70 3.11
C LEU A 115 -2.01 -16.23 3.08
N VAL A 116 -2.41 -15.39 4.03
CA VAL A 116 -3.76 -14.80 4.07
C VAL A 116 -4.02 -13.97 2.82
N THR A 117 -3.08 -13.12 2.40
CA THR A 117 -3.23 -12.33 1.16
C THR A 117 -3.43 -13.22 -0.06
N ILE A 118 -2.63 -14.28 -0.22
CA ILE A 118 -2.78 -15.21 -1.35
C ILE A 118 -4.16 -15.87 -1.32
N VAL A 119 -4.59 -16.37 -0.16
CA VAL A 119 -5.90 -17.03 -0.02
C VAL A 119 -7.04 -16.08 -0.36
N VAL A 120 -7.01 -14.84 0.16
CA VAL A 120 -8.04 -13.83 -0.13
C VAL A 120 -8.03 -13.45 -1.61
N SER A 121 -6.86 -13.19 -2.20
CA SER A 121 -6.75 -12.86 -3.63
C SER A 121 -7.28 -13.98 -4.51
N MET A 122 -6.95 -15.25 -4.22
CA MET A 122 -7.47 -16.39 -4.97
C MET A 122 -8.99 -16.51 -4.82
N THR A 123 -9.52 -16.32 -3.61
CA THR A 123 -10.96 -16.35 -3.34
C THR A 123 -11.70 -15.28 -4.15
N VAL A 124 -11.17 -14.05 -4.17
CA VAL A 124 -11.75 -12.94 -4.96
C VAL A 124 -11.73 -13.25 -6.46
N LEU A 125 -10.59 -13.74 -6.98
CA LEU A 125 -10.48 -14.11 -8.40
C LEU A 125 -11.45 -15.23 -8.78
N VAL A 126 -11.56 -16.27 -7.94
CA VAL A 126 -12.52 -17.37 -8.13
C VAL A 126 -13.95 -16.83 -8.13
N ALA A 127 -14.34 -16.08 -7.11
CA ALA A 127 -15.70 -15.53 -6.99
C ALA A 127 -16.07 -14.56 -8.12
N THR A 128 -15.08 -13.89 -8.73
CA THR A 128 -15.31 -12.88 -9.77
C THR A 128 -15.34 -13.49 -11.18
N PHE A 129 -14.53 -14.51 -11.45
CA PHE A 129 -14.32 -15.03 -12.82
C PHE A 129 -14.84 -16.45 -13.07
N LEU A 130 -15.09 -17.25 -12.04
CA LEU A 130 -15.74 -18.54 -12.23
C LEU A 130 -17.26 -18.34 -12.27
N PRO A 131 -17.95 -18.77 -13.33
CA PRO A 131 -19.40 -18.70 -13.39
C PRO A 131 -19.98 -19.53 -12.23
N GLU A 132 -21.06 -19.03 -11.63
CA GLU A 132 -21.87 -19.81 -10.69
C GLU A 132 -22.29 -21.11 -11.39
N THR A 133 -21.59 -22.20 -11.07
CA THR A 133 -21.93 -23.55 -11.47
C THR A 133 -22.38 -24.30 -10.24
N LEU A 134 -23.48 -23.85 -9.65
CA LEU A 134 -24.40 -24.62 -8.79
C LEU A 134 -25.80 -24.00 -8.85
#